data_AF-A0A524L7X3-F1
#
_entry.id   AF-A0A524L7X3-F1
#
_cell.length_a   1.000
_cell.length_b   1.000
_cell.length_c   1.000
_cell.angle_alpha   90.00
_cell.angle_beta   90.00
_cell.angle_gamma   90.00
#
_symmetry.space_group_name_H-M   'P 1'
#
loop_
_entity.id
_entity.type
_entity.pdbx_description
1 polymer ?
#
loop_
_entity_poly.entity_id
_entity_poly.type
_entity_poly.pdbx_seq_one_letter_code
_entity_poly.pdbx_strand_id
1 'polypeptide(L)'
;MTGSVTTGVQTRLSRGAEMVASNLTRGVAEALGVMAAFVMAGLGLAALERGARPGGDLYPSGAMAMAPEDRGEDAAAASDPASAAVWLVDGFNVLCAGLLGGRDRSAFWTEAARREVLERAAQFDDPDARIVVVFDGPRPAEAPDDASGPETVFAPSADAWILSALGASGADPVTVVTADRRLAGRARHRGAEVIAPRVFLARCPGTAS
;
A
#
# COMPACT_ATOMS: atom_id res chain seq x y z
N MET A 1 -20.23 69.33 -37.11
CA MET A 1 -20.91 68.05 -37.45
C MET A 1 -20.32 66.96 -36.58
N THR A 2 -21.06 66.61 -35.54
CA THR A 2 -20.77 65.62 -34.51
C THR A 2 -21.30 64.25 -34.96
N GLY A 3 -20.47 63.21 -34.84
CA GLY A 3 -20.88 61.83 -35.06
C GLY A 3 -20.12 60.90 -34.12
N SER A 4 -20.79 60.55 -33.00
CA SER A 4 -20.35 59.54 -32.04
C SER A 4 -20.88 58.17 -32.46
N VAL A 5 -20.02 57.16 -32.51
CA VAL A 5 -20.40 55.76 -32.74
C VAL A 5 -19.86 54.94 -31.57
N THR A 6 -20.75 54.52 -30.67
CA THR A 6 -20.42 53.63 -29.56
C THR A 6 -21.59 52.67 -29.33
N THR A 7 -21.58 51.51 -29.96
CA THR A 7 -22.45 50.39 -29.53
C THR A 7 -21.96 49.07 -30.09
N GLY A 8 -21.75 48.07 -29.22
CA GLY A 8 -21.84 46.66 -29.62
C GLY A 8 -20.73 45.70 -29.16
N VAL A 9 -20.31 45.69 -27.88
CA VAL A 9 -19.41 44.63 -27.36
C VAL A 9 -19.82 44.14 -25.95
N GLN A 10 -21.11 43.96 -25.67
CA GLN A 10 -21.54 43.58 -24.31
C GLN A 10 -22.42 42.32 -24.18
N THR A 11 -22.67 41.56 -25.24
CA THR A 11 -23.65 40.45 -25.18
C THR A 11 -23.06 39.03 -25.21
N ARG A 12 -21.72 38.85 -25.23
CA ARG A 12 -21.11 37.50 -25.30
C ARG A 12 -20.51 36.95 -24.00
N LEU A 13 -20.40 37.75 -22.93
CA LEU A 13 -19.74 37.29 -21.70
C LEU A 13 -20.69 36.56 -20.72
N SER A 14 -22.01 36.78 -20.81
CA SER A 14 -22.94 36.22 -19.81
C SER A 14 -23.37 34.77 -20.06
N ARG A 15 -23.15 34.19 -21.25
CA ARG A 15 -23.54 32.79 -21.56
C ARG A 15 -22.48 31.74 -21.21
N GLY A 16 -21.23 32.12 -20.99
CA GLY A 16 -20.15 31.19 -20.66
C GLY A 16 -20.14 30.76 -19.19
N ALA A 17 -20.56 31.65 -18.28
CA ALA A 17 -20.49 31.41 -16.84
C ALA A 17 -21.55 30.42 -16.32
N GLU A 18 -22.76 30.41 -16.90
CA GLU A 18 -23.82 29.49 -16.47
C GLU A 18 -23.55 28.03 -16.88
N MET A 19 -22.85 27.80 -18.00
CA MET A 19 -22.59 26.45 -18.51
C MET A 19 -21.51 25.71 -17.70
N VAL A 20 -20.56 26.44 -17.10
CA VAL A 20 -19.49 25.86 -16.27
C VAL A 20 -20.01 25.45 -14.88
N ALA A 21 -20.96 26.20 -14.31
CA ALA A 21 -21.54 25.89 -12.99
C ALA A 21 -22.39 24.61 -13.00
N SER A 22 -23.08 24.32 -14.10
CA SER A 22 -23.93 23.12 -14.24
C SER A 22 -23.14 21.81 -14.35
N ASN A 23 -21.92 21.82 -14.88
CA ASN A 23 -21.12 20.60 -15.03
C ASN A 23 -20.37 20.23 -13.75
N LEU A 24 -19.96 21.23 -12.96
CA LEU A 24 -19.26 21.01 -11.69
C LEU A 24 -20.18 20.38 -10.62
N THR A 25 -21.45 20.81 -10.60
CA THR A 25 -22.45 20.32 -9.63
C THR A 25 -22.87 18.87 -9.88
N ARG A 26 -22.88 18.43 -11.14
CA ARG A 26 -23.21 17.04 -11.51
C ARG A 26 -22.09 16.06 -11.12
N GLY A 27 -20.83 16.43 -11.30
CA GLY A 27 -19.69 15.59 -10.94
C GLY A 27 -19.53 15.36 -9.43
N VAL A 28 -19.84 16.36 -8.60
CA VAL A 28 -19.77 16.23 -7.13
C VAL A 28 -20.88 15.31 -6.60
N ALA A 29 -22.08 15.36 -7.19
CA ALA A 29 -23.20 14.49 -6.77
C ALA A 29 -22.93 13.00 -7.07
N GLU A 30 -22.32 12.69 -8.21
CA GLU A 30 -21.97 11.31 -8.58
C GLU A 30 -20.87 10.74 -7.66
N ALA A 31 -19.84 11.52 -7.33
CA ALA A 31 -18.78 11.09 -6.41
C ALA A 31 -19.31 10.82 -4.98
N LEU A 32 -20.23 11.66 -4.48
CA LEU A 32 -20.87 11.46 -3.18
C LEU A 32 -21.77 10.20 -3.17
N GLY A 33 -22.45 9.90 -4.27
CA GLY A 33 -23.26 8.69 -4.43
C GLY A 33 -22.43 7.40 -4.33
N VAL A 34 -21.27 7.36 -4.99
CA VAL A 34 -20.36 6.20 -4.95
C VAL A 34 -19.80 6.00 -3.53
N MET A 35 -19.37 7.07 -2.86
CA MET A 35 -18.85 6.99 -1.49
C MET A 35 -19.92 6.48 -0.50
N ALA A 36 -21.17 6.94 -0.62
CA ALA A 36 -22.27 6.48 0.23
C ALA A 36 -22.56 4.98 0.04
N ALA A 37 -22.49 4.47 -1.20
CA ALA A 37 -22.68 3.05 -1.48
C ALA A 37 -21.58 2.17 -0.85
N PHE A 38 -20.31 2.59 -0.90
CA PHE A 38 -19.20 1.86 -0.28
C PHE A 38 -19.29 1.85 1.25
N VAL A 39 -19.70 2.96 1.88
CA VAL A 39 -19.89 3.03 3.34
C VAL A 39 -21.03 2.11 3.80
N MET A 40 -22.16 2.10 3.09
CA MET A 40 -23.29 1.24 3.42
C MET A 40 -22.98 -0.25 3.20
N ALA A 41 -22.27 -0.59 2.11
CA ALA A 41 -21.82 -1.96 1.87
C ALA A 41 -20.80 -2.44 2.93
N GLY A 42 -19.85 -1.58 3.32
CA GLY A 42 -18.88 -1.88 4.36
C GLY A 42 -19.51 -2.08 5.74
N LEU A 43 -20.49 -1.25 6.10
CA LEU A 43 -21.24 -1.40 7.36
C LEU A 43 -22.11 -2.65 7.38
N GLY A 44 -22.73 -3.03 6.26
CA GLY A 44 -23.50 -4.27 6.14
C GLY A 44 -22.64 -5.53 6.32
N LEU A 45 -21.43 -5.55 5.75
CA LEU A 45 -20.50 -6.67 5.89
C LEU A 45 -19.98 -6.81 7.32
N ALA A 46 -19.65 -5.68 7.97
CA ALA A 46 -19.17 -5.67 9.36
C ALA A 46 -20.25 -6.08 10.37
N ALA A 47 -21.54 -5.89 10.06
CA ALA A 47 -22.66 -6.35 10.88
C ALA A 47 -22.85 -7.87 10.78
N LEU A 48 -22.64 -8.47 9.59
CA LEU A 48 -22.70 -9.91 9.37
C LEU A 48 -21.57 -10.66 10.08
N GLU A 49 -20.34 -10.14 10.10
CA GLU A 49 -19.22 -10.74 10.83
C GLU A 49 -19.41 -10.74 12.35
N ARG A 50 -20.27 -9.84 12.88
CA ARG A 50 -20.54 -9.73 14.31
C ARG A 50 -21.60 -10.71 14.82
N GLY A 51 -22.36 -11.35 13.92
CA GLY A 51 -23.43 -12.30 14.25
C GLY A 51 -23.01 -13.78 14.24
N ALA A 52 -21.83 -14.12 13.73
CA ALA A 52 -21.39 -15.51 13.58
C ALA A 52 -20.26 -15.86 14.55
N ARG A 53 -20.60 -16.06 15.82
CA ARG A 53 -19.77 -16.86 16.75
C ARG A 53 -20.63 -17.95 17.38
N PRO A 54 -20.69 -19.17 16.78
CA PRO A 54 -21.11 -20.36 17.50
C PRO A 54 -20.10 -20.68 18.60
N GLY A 55 -20.64 -21.14 19.72
CA GLY A 55 -19.94 -21.56 20.93
C GLY A 55 -18.87 -22.61 20.66
N GLY A 56 -17.93 -22.66 21.62
CA GLY A 56 -16.72 -23.45 21.51
C GLY A 56 -16.93 -24.94 21.52
N ASP A 57 -15.84 -25.62 21.17
CA ASP A 57 -15.56 -26.96 21.62
C ASP A 57 -14.14 -27.02 22.17
N LEU A 58 -14.06 -27.69 23.31
CA LEU A 58 -12.88 -27.99 24.08
C LEU A 58 -11.95 -28.91 23.27
N TYR A 59 -10.68 -28.53 23.13
CA TYR A 59 -9.64 -29.46 22.70
C TYR A 59 -9.24 -30.36 23.87
N PRO A 60 -9.26 -31.70 23.73
CA PRO A 60 -8.62 -32.59 24.68
C PRO A 60 -7.10 -32.53 24.48
N SER A 61 -6.37 -32.23 25.55
CA SER A 61 -4.92 -32.46 25.65
C SER A 61 -4.63 -33.96 25.58
N GLY A 62 -4.29 -34.44 24.38
CA GLY A 62 -3.72 -35.76 24.17
C GLY A 62 -2.21 -35.65 24.00
N ALA A 63 -1.48 -36.05 25.03
CA ALA A 63 -0.05 -36.33 24.94
C ALA A 63 0.21 -37.40 23.86
N MET A 64 1.11 -37.13 22.93
CA MET A 64 1.70 -38.14 22.05
C MET A 64 3.21 -38.02 22.04
N ALA A 65 3.81 -39.20 22.05
CA ALA A 65 5.15 -39.52 22.46
C ALA A 65 6.26 -38.95 21.58
N MET A 66 7.37 -38.65 22.25
CA MET A 66 8.71 -38.52 21.67
C MET A 66 9.20 -39.89 21.18
N ALA A 67 9.80 -39.94 19.99
CA ALA A 67 10.67 -41.01 19.54
C ALA A 67 11.71 -40.45 18.54
N PRO A 68 12.89 -41.10 18.39
CA PRO A 68 14.18 -40.42 18.37
C PRO A 68 14.76 -40.12 16.98
N GLU A 69 15.80 -39.30 17.06
CA GLU A 69 16.82 -38.90 16.09
C GLU A 69 17.03 -39.81 14.87
N ASP A 70 16.91 -39.24 13.67
CA ASP A 70 17.67 -39.68 12.50
C ASP A 70 18.63 -38.56 12.11
N ARG A 71 19.88 -38.74 12.55
CA ARG A 71 21.02 -37.84 12.32
C ARG A 71 21.56 -38.17 10.92
N GLY A 72 20.90 -37.62 9.91
CA GLY A 72 21.42 -37.55 8.54
C GLY A 72 22.34 -36.33 8.39
N GLU A 73 23.63 -36.57 8.58
CA GLU A 73 24.71 -35.65 8.20
C GLU A 73 24.79 -35.51 6.67
N ASP A 74 25.35 -34.37 6.24
CA ASP A 74 25.96 -34.12 4.92
C ASP A 74 25.07 -33.66 3.76
N ALA A 75 24.57 -32.43 3.89
CA ALA A 75 24.70 -31.43 2.81
C ALA A 75 24.58 -30.02 3.40
N ALA A 76 25.60 -29.58 4.13
CA ALA A 76 25.87 -28.15 4.28
C ALA A 76 26.28 -27.63 2.90
N ALA A 77 25.28 -27.40 2.03
CA ALA A 77 25.44 -26.62 0.83
C ALA A 77 26.07 -25.30 1.27
N ALA A 78 27.29 -25.06 0.80
CA ALA A 78 27.95 -23.77 0.95
C ALA A 78 26.92 -22.71 0.58
N SER A 79 26.47 -21.95 1.57
CA SER A 79 25.51 -20.88 1.35
C SER A 79 26.16 -19.94 0.34
N ASP A 80 25.50 -19.77 -0.81
CA ASP A 80 25.84 -18.77 -1.81
C ASP A 80 26.14 -17.43 -1.12
N PRO A 81 27.03 -16.58 -1.68
CA PRO A 81 27.36 -15.29 -1.07
C PRO A 81 26.06 -14.57 -0.71
N ALA A 82 25.89 -14.33 0.59
CA ALA A 82 24.65 -13.97 1.27
C ALA A 82 23.68 -13.24 0.33
N SER A 83 22.64 -13.94 -0.12
CA SER A 83 21.64 -13.35 -1.00
C SER A 83 21.09 -12.10 -0.31
N ALA A 84 21.14 -10.98 -1.04
CA ALA A 84 20.63 -9.69 -0.59
C ALA A 84 19.25 -9.86 0.04
N ALA A 85 19.08 -9.40 1.28
CA ALA A 85 17.80 -9.51 1.97
C ALA A 85 16.72 -8.76 1.15
N VAL A 86 15.61 -9.43 0.84
CA VAL A 86 14.52 -8.85 0.06
C VAL A 86 13.50 -8.22 1.01
N TRP A 87 13.17 -6.95 0.77
CA TRP A 87 12.18 -6.19 1.53
C TRP A 87 10.98 -5.86 0.66
N LEU A 88 9.85 -6.53 0.92
CA LEU A 88 8.58 -6.25 0.26
C LEU A 88 7.77 -5.27 1.09
N VAL A 89 7.63 -4.05 0.58
CA VAL A 89 7.05 -2.92 1.30
C VAL A 89 5.66 -2.63 0.77
N ASP A 90 4.66 -2.74 1.64
CA ASP A 90 3.31 -2.29 1.35
C ASP A 90 3.25 -0.75 1.44
N GLY A 91 3.31 -0.09 0.29
CA GLY A 91 3.43 1.36 0.20
C GLY A 91 2.22 2.10 0.79
N PHE A 92 1.03 1.52 0.72
CA PHE A 92 -0.17 2.11 1.32
C PHE A 92 -0.12 2.06 2.84
N ASN A 93 0.26 0.91 3.40
CA ASN A 93 0.40 0.78 4.84
C ASN A 93 1.56 1.62 5.40
N VAL A 94 2.68 1.76 4.67
CA VAL A 94 3.77 2.65 5.08
C VAL A 94 3.33 4.10 5.14
N LEU A 95 2.64 4.56 4.12
CA LEU A 95 2.11 5.92 4.09
C LEU A 95 1.11 6.17 5.23
N CYS A 96 0.12 5.29 5.39
CA CYS A 96 -0.96 5.51 6.35
C CYS A 96 -0.54 5.32 7.82
N ALA A 97 0.19 4.24 8.12
CA ALA A 97 0.54 3.88 9.49
C ALA A 97 1.89 4.46 9.94
N GLY A 98 2.80 4.68 8.99
CA GLY A 98 4.14 5.22 9.21
C GLY A 98 4.15 6.75 9.19
N LEU A 99 3.85 7.35 8.04
CA LEU A 99 4.04 8.79 7.81
C LEU A 99 2.89 9.65 8.36
N LEU A 100 1.63 9.28 8.06
CA LEU A 100 0.46 10.11 8.40
C LEU A 100 -0.10 9.85 9.81
N GLY A 101 0.44 8.85 10.51
CA GLY A 101 -0.02 8.45 11.84
C GLY A 101 -1.53 8.14 11.92
N GLY A 102 -2.14 7.75 10.80
CA GLY A 102 -3.55 7.37 10.69
C GLY A 102 -4.58 8.51 10.77
N ARG A 103 -4.18 9.79 10.76
CA ARG A 103 -5.06 10.92 11.10
C ARG A 103 -5.70 11.66 9.92
N ASP A 104 -5.12 11.62 8.73
CA ASP A 104 -5.69 12.27 7.54
C ASP A 104 -5.85 11.29 6.38
N ARG A 105 -7.10 10.86 6.18
CA ARG A 105 -7.54 10.01 5.07
C ARG A 105 -8.25 10.83 3.99
N SER A 106 -7.90 12.09 3.77
CA SER A 106 -8.38 12.85 2.60
C SER A 106 -7.27 13.22 1.60
N ALA A 107 -6.00 13.27 2.04
CA ALA A 107 -4.81 13.57 1.21
C ALA A 107 -3.86 12.36 0.95
N PHE A 108 -4.33 11.16 1.30
CA PHE A 108 -3.60 9.93 1.59
C PHE A 108 -3.07 9.16 0.37
N TRP A 109 -3.40 9.53 -0.86
CA TRP A 109 -2.88 8.84 -2.05
C TRP A 109 -2.52 9.78 -3.20
N THR A 110 -1.83 10.86 -2.86
CA THR A 110 -1.29 11.79 -3.85
C THR A 110 0.05 11.32 -4.38
N GLU A 111 0.47 11.89 -5.52
CA GLU A 111 1.80 11.67 -6.06
C GLU A 111 2.90 12.11 -5.07
N ALA A 112 2.72 13.26 -4.41
CA ALA A 112 3.65 13.75 -3.40
C ALA A 112 3.82 12.76 -2.25
N ALA A 113 2.73 12.15 -1.78
CA ALA A 113 2.78 11.17 -0.70
C ALA A 113 3.47 9.86 -1.11
N ARG A 114 3.26 9.39 -2.35
CA ARG A 114 4.02 8.24 -2.88
C ARG A 114 5.51 8.56 -3.01
N ARG A 115 5.84 9.75 -3.52
CA ARG A 115 7.22 10.21 -3.67
C ARG A 115 7.95 10.23 -2.33
N GLU A 116 7.31 10.76 -1.28
CA GLU A 116 7.86 10.75 0.08
C GLU A 116 8.18 9.31 0.55
N VAL A 117 7.29 8.34 0.31
CA VAL A 117 7.58 6.93 0.67
C VAL A 117 8.81 6.41 -0.05
N LEU A 118 8.93 6.69 -1.36
CA LEU A 118 10.07 6.25 -2.17
C LEU A 118 11.37 6.94 -1.77
N GLU A 119 11.33 8.25 -1.50
CA GLU A 119 12.49 9.03 -1.04
C GLU A 119 13.01 8.50 0.31
N ARG A 120 12.12 8.14 1.25
CA ARG A 120 12.51 7.49 2.50
C ARG A 120 13.09 6.10 2.27
N ALA A 121 12.42 5.28 1.46
CA ALA A 121 12.88 3.92 1.18
C ALA A 121 14.25 3.90 0.47
N ALA A 122 14.55 4.89 -0.38
CA ALA A 122 15.87 5.05 -1.01
C ALA A 122 16.99 5.36 -0.01
N GLN A 123 16.66 5.80 1.21
CA GLN A 123 17.62 6.12 2.27
C GLN A 123 17.79 4.98 3.28
N PHE A 124 17.25 3.79 3.00
CA PHE A 124 17.36 2.65 3.92
C PHE A 124 18.81 2.35 4.29
N ASP A 125 19.05 2.07 5.56
CA ASP A 125 20.40 1.97 6.15
C ASP A 125 21.22 0.74 5.72
N ASP A 126 20.65 -0.16 4.94
CA ASP A 126 21.30 -1.34 4.39
C ASP A 126 21.43 -1.23 2.86
N PRO A 127 22.63 -0.95 2.34
CA PRO A 127 22.87 -0.76 0.90
C PRO A 127 22.78 -2.06 0.09
N ASP A 128 22.89 -3.22 0.74
CA ASP A 128 22.80 -4.52 0.09
C ASP A 128 21.34 -5.03 0.06
N ALA A 129 20.41 -4.35 0.74
CA ALA A 129 19.00 -4.74 0.75
C ALA A 129 18.31 -4.42 -0.59
N ARG A 130 17.60 -5.41 -1.14
CA ARG A 130 16.72 -5.19 -2.28
C ARG A 130 15.34 -4.77 -1.78
N ILE A 131 14.99 -3.51 -1.98
CA ILE A 131 13.70 -2.95 -1.54
C ILE A 131 12.73 -2.89 -2.72
N VAL A 132 11.56 -3.51 -2.55
CA VAL A 132 10.46 -3.48 -3.51
C VAL A 132 9.23 -2.84 -2.85
N VAL A 133 8.87 -1.64 -3.28
CA VAL A 133 7.69 -0.91 -2.81
C VAL A 133 6.51 -1.19 -3.73
N VAL A 134 5.44 -1.74 -3.15
CA VAL A 134 4.25 -2.16 -3.87
C VAL A 134 3.11 -1.20 -3.55
N PHE A 135 2.52 -0.62 -4.59
CA PHE A 135 1.40 0.29 -4.51
C PHE A 135 0.15 -0.33 -5.17
N ASP A 136 -1.00 -0.15 -4.52
CA ASP A 136 -2.29 -0.49 -5.13
C ASP A 136 -2.65 0.47 -6.27
N GLY A 137 -3.19 -0.10 -7.34
CA GLY A 137 -3.77 0.64 -8.46
C GLY A 137 -2.88 0.68 -9.70
N PRO A 138 -3.30 1.46 -10.71
CA PRO A 138 -2.58 1.58 -11.97
C PRO A 138 -1.27 2.35 -11.79
N ARG A 139 -0.28 2.02 -12.63
CA ARG A 139 0.95 2.81 -12.74
C ARG A 139 0.61 4.23 -13.23
N PRO A 140 1.07 5.30 -12.52
CA PRO A 140 0.95 6.66 -13.02
C PRO A 140 1.71 6.83 -14.34
N ALA A 141 1.14 7.56 -15.30
CA ALA A 141 1.75 7.77 -16.62
C ALA A 141 3.11 8.48 -16.54
N GLU A 142 3.32 9.30 -15.51
CA GLU A 142 4.51 10.13 -15.32
C GLU A 142 5.53 9.50 -14.35
N ALA A 143 5.32 8.26 -13.88
CA ALA A 143 6.22 7.64 -12.92
C ALA A 143 7.59 7.37 -13.58
N PRO A 144 8.67 8.08 -13.19
CA PRO A 144 9.99 7.87 -13.77
C PRO A 144 10.51 6.47 -13.43
N ASP A 145 11.15 5.82 -14.41
CA ASP A 145 11.94 4.61 -14.18
C ASP A 145 13.30 5.05 -13.61
N ASP A 146 13.32 5.49 -12.35
CA ASP A 146 14.59 5.77 -11.67
C ASP A 146 15.21 4.45 -11.21
N ALA A 147 16.29 4.03 -11.89
CA ALA A 147 17.01 2.80 -11.58
C ALA A 147 17.87 2.91 -10.30
N SER A 148 18.03 4.12 -9.74
CA SER A 148 18.86 4.35 -8.54
C SER A 148 18.11 4.21 -7.22
N GLY A 149 16.78 4.06 -7.26
CA GLY A 149 15.92 3.97 -6.09
C GLY A 149 15.37 2.57 -5.79
N PRO A 150 14.47 2.44 -4.81
CA PRO A 150 13.76 1.20 -4.55
C PRO A 150 12.93 0.78 -5.77
N GLU A 151 12.89 -0.53 -6.03
CA GLU A 151 12.06 -1.09 -7.08
C GLU A 151 10.59 -0.77 -6.79
N THR A 152 9.87 -0.23 -7.77
CA THR A 152 8.47 0.19 -7.56
C THR A 152 7.55 -0.66 -8.41
N VAL A 153 6.55 -1.26 -7.77
CA VAL A 153 5.53 -2.10 -8.41
C VAL A 153 4.14 -1.49 -8.19
N PHE A 154 3.38 -1.38 -9.27
CA PHE A 154 1.96 -1.04 -9.22
C PHE A 154 1.13 -2.27 -9.56
N ALA A 155 0.25 -2.68 -8.66
CA ALA A 155 -0.55 -3.90 -8.80
C ALA A 155 -2.03 -3.64 -8.55
N PRO A 156 -2.95 -4.43 -9.13
CA PRO A 156 -4.37 -4.36 -8.78
C PRO A 156 -4.65 -4.58 -7.29
N SER A 157 -3.79 -5.36 -6.63
CA SER A 157 -3.77 -5.55 -5.18
C SER A 157 -2.33 -5.78 -4.71
N ALA A 158 -1.82 -4.92 -3.84
CA ALA A 158 -0.51 -5.03 -3.22
C ALA A 158 -0.41 -6.30 -2.37
N ASP A 159 -1.41 -6.58 -1.55
CA ASP A 159 -1.54 -7.84 -0.79
C ASP A 159 -1.36 -9.08 -1.66
N ALA A 160 -2.11 -9.18 -2.75
CA ALA A 160 -2.07 -10.35 -3.63
C ALA A 160 -0.72 -10.47 -4.31
N TRP A 161 -0.15 -9.35 -4.75
CA TRP A 161 1.17 -9.31 -5.37
C TRP A 161 2.26 -9.74 -4.38
N ILE A 162 2.28 -9.19 -3.16
CA ILE A 162 3.27 -9.51 -2.11
C ILE A 162 3.22 -11.01 -1.78
N LEU A 163 2.03 -11.58 -1.60
CA LEU A 163 1.90 -13.02 -1.30
C LEU A 163 2.31 -13.91 -2.47
N SER A 164 2.12 -13.46 -3.71
CA SER A 164 2.61 -14.15 -4.90
C SER A 164 4.13 -14.09 -4.98
N ALA A 165 4.72 -12.92 -4.74
CA ALA A 165 6.17 -12.72 -4.72
C ALA A 165 6.83 -13.61 -3.67
N LEU A 166 6.28 -13.67 -2.44
CA LEU A 166 6.73 -14.59 -1.40
C LEU A 166 6.71 -16.05 -1.82
N GLY A 167 5.69 -16.47 -2.57
CA GLY A 167 5.61 -17.84 -3.09
C GLY A 167 6.67 -18.15 -4.15
N ALA A 168 7.23 -17.13 -4.80
CA ALA A 168 8.24 -17.24 -5.84
C ALA A 168 9.68 -17.03 -5.32
N SER A 169 9.87 -16.44 -4.14
CA SER A 169 11.18 -16.07 -3.57
C SER A 169 12.10 -17.24 -3.19
N GLY A 170 11.61 -18.50 -3.24
CA GLY A 170 12.45 -19.66 -2.95
C GLY A 170 12.93 -19.70 -1.49
N ALA A 171 14.25 -19.87 -1.28
CA ALA A 171 14.87 -19.99 0.04
C ALA A 171 15.44 -18.66 0.58
N ASP A 172 15.35 -17.57 -0.19
CA ASP A 172 15.88 -16.28 0.23
C ASP A 172 15.08 -15.69 1.40
N PRO A 173 15.74 -15.08 2.39
CA PRO A 173 15.05 -14.42 3.48
C PRO A 173 14.29 -13.20 2.96
N VAL A 174 12.97 -13.19 3.18
CA VAL A 174 12.10 -12.06 2.79
C VAL A 174 11.50 -11.41 4.02
N THR A 175 11.63 -10.08 4.09
CA THR A 175 10.95 -9.24 5.07
C THR A 175 9.78 -8.52 4.42
N VAL A 176 8.60 -8.57 5.04
CA VAL A 176 7.42 -7.83 4.62
C VAL A 176 7.16 -6.67 5.58
N VAL A 177 7.01 -5.47 5.03
CA VAL A 177 6.67 -4.28 5.80
C VAL A 177 5.19 -3.97 5.61
N THR A 178 4.37 -4.20 6.64
CA THR A 178 2.94 -3.89 6.60
C THR A 178 2.36 -3.68 8.00
N ALA A 179 1.30 -2.87 8.09
CA ALA A 179 0.48 -2.72 9.29
C ALA A 179 -0.82 -3.54 9.23
N ASP A 180 -1.15 -4.14 8.08
CA ASP A 180 -2.33 -4.99 7.92
C ASP A 180 -2.10 -6.34 8.61
N ARG A 181 -2.96 -6.67 9.58
CA ARG A 181 -2.87 -7.91 10.37
C ARG A 181 -3.17 -9.16 9.55
N ARG A 182 -4.06 -9.08 8.55
CA ARG A 182 -4.40 -10.18 7.65
C ARG A 182 -3.25 -10.46 6.69
N LEU A 183 -2.67 -9.43 6.08
CA LEU A 183 -1.46 -9.62 5.26
C LEU A 183 -0.30 -10.15 6.10
N ALA A 184 -0.04 -9.56 7.26
CA ALA A 184 1.01 -9.99 8.18
C ALA A 184 0.88 -11.47 8.59
N GLY A 185 -0.33 -11.93 8.94
CA GLY A 185 -0.56 -13.34 9.27
C GLY A 185 -0.26 -14.28 8.09
N ARG A 186 -0.71 -13.91 6.88
CA ARG A 186 -0.48 -14.70 5.66
C ARG A 186 0.98 -14.71 5.20
N ALA A 187 1.70 -13.60 5.42
CA ALA A 187 3.13 -13.47 5.13
C ALA A 187 3.97 -14.32 6.10
N ARG A 188 3.72 -14.24 7.41
CA ARG A 188 4.40 -15.09 8.41
C ARG A 188 4.17 -16.58 8.15
N HIS A 189 2.96 -16.96 7.75
CA HIS A 189 2.66 -18.35 7.39
C HIS A 189 3.49 -18.86 6.20
N ARG A 190 4.03 -17.95 5.36
CA ARG A 190 4.95 -18.25 4.25
C ARG A 190 6.42 -18.13 4.63
N GLY A 191 6.74 -18.00 5.92
CA GLY A 191 8.13 -17.90 6.41
C GLY A 191 8.74 -16.50 6.33
N ALA A 192 7.97 -15.48 5.93
CA ALA A 192 8.47 -14.11 5.90
C ALA A 192 8.59 -13.51 7.30
N GLU A 193 9.65 -12.74 7.53
CA GLU A 193 9.68 -11.81 8.66
C GLU A 193 8.67 -10.69 8.39
N VAL A 194 7.97 -10.21 9.42
CA VAL A 194 7.01 -9.11 9.26
C VAL A 194 7.33 -7.99 10.22
N ILE A 195 7.61 -6.82 9.65
CA ILE A 195 8.01 -5.62 10.37
C ILE A 195 6.94 -4.53 10.23
N ALA A 196 6.75 -3.78 11.31
CA ALA A 196 5.82 -2.65 11.31
C ALA A 196 6.40 -1.46 10.52
N PRO A 197 5.57 -0.70 9.78
CA PRO A 197 6.02 0.44 8.99
C PRO A 197 6.89 1.47 9.72
N ARG A 198 6.60 1.74 11.00
CA ARG A 198 7.38 2.69 11.81
C ARG A 198 8.79 2.20 12.09
N VAL A 199 8.97 0.88 12.24
CA VAL A 199 10.29 0.27 12.44
C VAL A 199 11.09 0.34 11.15
N PHE A 200 10.46 0.06 10.01
CA PHE A 200 11.06 0.27 8.69
C PHE A 200 11.49 1.73 8.49
N LEU A 201 10.60 2.70 8.73
CA LEU A 201 10.92 4.12 8.57
C LEU A 201 12.00 4.61 9.56
N ALA A 202 12.17 4.00 10.72
CA ALA A 202 13.26 4.33 11.64
C ALA A 202 14.64 3.96 11.07
N ARG A 203 14.69 3.02 10.12
CA ARG A 203 15.88 2.63 9.36
C ARG A 203 16.08 3.44 8.08
N CYS A 204 15.16 4.35 7.78
CA CYS A 204 15.26 5.32 6.71
C CYS A 204 15.63 6.67 7.33
N PRO A 205 16.91 6.99 7.57
CA PRO A 205 17.35 8.29 8.06
C PRO A 205 16.79 9.39 7.17
N GLY A 206 15.67 9.97 7.59
CA GLY A 206 15.02 11.04 6.84
C GLY A 206 15.98 12.19 6.64
N THR A 207 15.78 12.96 5.57
CA THR A 207 16.40 14.28 5.47
C THR A 207 15.96 15.08 6.69
N ALA A 208 16.91 15.41 7.57
CA ALA A 208 16.69 16.42 8.59
C ALA A 208 16.26 17.69 7.86
N SER A 209 14.95 17.99 7.91
CA SER A 209 14.39 19.24 7.39
C SER A 209 14.78 20.39 8.30
#